data_AF-A0A7Y1TVD1-F1
#
_entry.id   AF-A0A7Y1TVD1-F1
#
_cell.length_a   1.000
_cell.length_b   1.000
_cell.length_c   1.000
_cell.angle_alpha   90.00
_cell.angle_beta   90.00
_cell.angle_gamma   90.00
#
_symmetry.space_group_name_H-M   'P 1'
#
loop_
_entity.id
_entity.type
_entity.pdbx_description
1 polymer ?
#
loop_
_entity_poly.entity_id
_entity_poly.type
_entity_poly.pdbx_seq_one_letter_code
_entity_poly.pdbx_strand_id
1 'polypeptide(L)'
;MNQADQDRIEKVVDLAAPISRVWRALTNHEEFGQWFRVRLDGPFKVGETTTGNITYPGHEHMKWESVTERMEHERLFAFSWPP
;
A
#
# COMPACT_ATOMS: atom_id res chain seq x y z
N MET A 1 -10.69 -17.35 24.26
CA MET A 1 -10.35 -16.78 22.93
C MET A 1 -10.92 -15.38 22.91
N ASN A 2 -10.06 -14.36 22.95
CA ASN A 2 -10.50 -12.96 23.02
C ASN A 2 -10.97 -12.49 21.64
N GLN A 3 -12.10 -11.78 21.61
CA GLN A 3 -12.77 -11.21 20.44
C GLN A 3 -11.96 -10.11 19.71
N ALA A 4 -10.80 -9.70 20.22
CA ALA A 4 -10.04 -8.54 19.72
C ALA A 4 -9.19 -8.80 18.45
N ASP A 5 -9.28 -10.00 17.86
CA ASP A 5 -8.47 -10.44 16.71
C ASP A 5 -9.28 -10.73 15.44
N GLN A 6 -10.59 -10.48 15.41
CA GLN A 6 -11.37 -10.69 14.18
C GLN A 6 -11.19 -9.58 13.13
N ASP A 7 -10.82 -8.36 13.56
CA ASP A 7 -10.74 -7.18 12.68
C ASP A 7 -9.30 -6.78 12.31
N ARG A 8 -8.31 -7.63 12.61
CA ARG A 8 -6.89 -7.34 12.37
C ARG A 8 -6.18 -8.53 11.73
N ILE A 9 -5.41 -8.27 10.68
CA ILE A 9 -4.53 -9.24 10.03
C ILE A 9 -3.10 -8.73 10.17
N GLU A 10 -2.23 -9.53 10.77
CA GLU A 10 -0.80 -9.26 10.88
C GLU A 10 0.00 -10.35 10.15
N LYS A 11 0.97 -9.95 9.34
CA LYS A 11 1.82 -10.89 8.59
C LYS A 11 3.26 -10.40 8.59
N VAL A 12 4.17 -11.33 8.85
CA VAL A 12 5.62 -11.13 8.76
C VAL A 12 6.16 -11.99 7.62
N VAL A 13 7.07 -11.44 6.83
CA VAL A 13 7.71 -12.13 5.70
C VAL A 13 9.20 -11.82 5.68
N ASP A 14 10.02 -12.83 5.39
CA ASP A 14 11.45 -12.65 5.15
C ASP A 14 11.70 -12.45 3.66
N LEU A 15 12.45 -11.40 3.30
CA LEU A 15 12.80 -11.07 1.93
C LEU A 15 14.32 -11.00 1.78
N ALA A 16 14.85 -11.68 0.76
CA ALA A 16 16.26 -11.63 0.40
C ALA A 16 16.62 -10.33 -0.35
N ALA A 17 16.32 -9.18 0.26
CA ALA A 17 16.58 -7.86 -0.29
C ALA A 17 16.88 -6.84 0.83
N PRO A 18 17.70 -5.80 0.57
CA PRO A 18 17.89 -4.70 1.51
C PRO A 18 16.60 -3.95 1.82
N ILE A 19 16.48 -3.39 3.02
CA ILE A 19 15.32 -2.59 3.45
C ILE A 19 15.04 -1.44 2.46
N SER A 20 16.08 -0.76 1.97
CA SER A 20 15.95 0.32 0.97
C SER A 20 15.25 -0.11 -0.33
N ARG A 21 15.49 -1.35 -0.78
CA ARG A 21 14.83 -1.92 -1.97
C ARG A 21 13.35 -2.18 -1.71
N VAL A 22 13.04 -2.76 -0.56
CA VAL A 22 11.66 -3.04 -0.12
C VAL A 22 10.90 -1.74 0.08
N TRP A 23 11.49 -0.78 0.77
CA TRP A 23 10.96 0.57 0.95
C TRP A 23 10.58 1.18 -0.39
N ARG A 24 11.51 1.21 -1.36
CA ARG A 24 11.23 1.75 -2.69
C ARG A 24 10.08 1.01 -3.39
N ALA A 25 10.01 -0.32 -3.28
CA ALA A 25 8.93 -1.11 -3.88
C ALA A 25 7.55 -0.83 -3.22
N LEU A 26 7.54 -0.45 -1.94
CA LEU A 26 6.31 -0.10 -1.21
C LEU A 26 5.89 1.36 -1.42
N THR A 27 6.83 2.30 -1.55
CA THR A 27 6.53 3.74 -1.53
C THR A 27 6.69 4.46 -2.86
N ASN A 28 7.30 3.83 -3.88
CA ASN A 28 7.25 4.35 -5.24
C ASN A 28 5.95 3.89 -5.90
N HIS A 29 5.09 4.82 -6.29
CA HIS A 29 3.76 4.52 -6.82
C HIS A 29 3.74 3.66 -8.10
N GLU A 30 4.77 3.77 -8.95
CA GLU A 30 4.88 2.95 -10.16
C GLU A 30 5.29 1.52 -9.82
N GLU A 31 6.31 1.35 -8.96
CA GLU A 31 6.73 0.02 -8.50
C GLU A 31 5.64 -0.67 -7.68
N PHE A 32 5.03 0.06 -6.74
CA PHE A 32 3.90 -0.41 -5.96
C PHE A 32 2.78 -0.88 -6.87
N GLY A 33 2.43 -0.04 -7.85
CA GLY A 33 1.38 -0.34 -8.81
C GLY A 33 1.60 -1.62 -9.61
N GLN A 34 2.85 -1.91 -9.98
CA GLN A 34 3.19 -3.11 -10.74
C GLN A 34 2.91 -4.41 -9.98
N TRP A 35 3.35 -4.53 -8.73
CA TRP A 35 3.19 -5.77 -7.96
C TRP A 35 1.84 -5.83 -7.23
N PHE A 36 1.30 -4.69 -6.79
CA PHE A 36 -0.01 -4.61 -6.15
C PHE A 36 -1.17 -4.67 -7.16
N ARG A 37 -0.90 -4.44 -8.45
CA ARG A 37 -1.88 -4.42 -9.55
C ARG A 37 -2.84 -3.23 -9.47
N VAL A 38 -2.27 -2.04 -9.36
CA VAL A 38 -2.99 -0.75 -9.43
C VAL A 38 -2.19 0.24 -10.28
N ARG A 39 -2.85 1.07 -11.08
CA ARG A 39 -2.23 2.23 -11.73
C ARG A 39 -2.59 3.47 -10.93
N LEU A 40 -1.69 3.91 -10.07
CA LEU A 40 -1.83 5.13 -9.27
C LEU A 40 -1.61 6.36 -10.15
N ASP A 41 -2.37 7.42 -9.89
CA ASP A 41 -2.32 8.66 -10.68
C ASP A 41 -1.15 9.57 -10.25
N GLY A 42 -0.50 9.29 -9.11
CA GLY A 42 0.63 10.05 -8.60
C GLY A 42 1.30 9.41 -7.38
N PRO A 43 2.36 10.05 -6.84
CA PRO A 43 3.11 9.55 -5.70
C PRO A 43 2.32 9.65 -4.39
N PHE A 44 2.62 8.75 -3.45
CA PHE A 44 2.17 8.87 -2.06
C PHE A 44 2.78 10.10 -1.40
N LYS A 45 1.95 10.87 -0.69
CA LYS A 45 2.38 12.01 0.11
C LYS A 45 1.55 12.07 1.39
N VAL A 46 2.24 12.28 2.51
CA VAL A 46 1.61 12.31 3.84
C VAL A 46 0.52 13.38 3.89
N GLY A 47 -0.67 12.99 4.31
CA GLY A 47 -1.87 13.84 4.42
C GLY A 47 -2.64 14.03 3.11
N GLU A 48 -2.16 13.53 1.97
CA GLU A 48 -2.85 13.64 0.67
C GLU A 48 -3.55 12.33 0.29
N THR A 49 -4.70 12.47 -0.39
CA THR A 49 -5.40 11.36 -1.03
C THR A 49 -4.65 10.92 -2.28
N THR A 50 -4.35 9.63 -2.36
CA THR A 50 -3.82 8.97 -3.56
C THR A 50 -4.96 8.24 -4.27
N THR A 51 -5.12 8.50 -5.56
CA THR A 51 -6.12 7.85 -6.42
C THR A 51 -5.47 6.93 -7.43
N GLY A 52 -6.26 6.01 -7.98
CA GLY A 52 -5.81 5.17 -9.08
C GLY A 52 -6.88 4.22 -9.61
N ASN A 53 -6.48 3.39 -10.55
CA ASN A 53 -7.32 2.37 -11.17
C ASN A 53 -6.78 0.98 -10.87
N ILE A 54 -7.60 0.08 -10.35
CA ILE A 54 -7.20 -1.31 -10.16
C ILE A 54 -6.95 -1.94 -11.55
N THR A 55 -5.91 -2.78 -11.64
CA THR A 55 -5.49 -3.47 -12.88
C THR A 55 -5.47 -4.99 -12.71
N TYR A 56 -5.99 -5.48 -11.58
CA TYR A 56 -6.17 -6.91 -11.36
C TYR A 56 -7.29 -7.44 -12.28
N PRO A 57 -7.06 -8.53 -13.04
CA PRO A 57 -8.03 -9.03 -14.01
C PRO A 57 -9.42 -9.33 -13.40
N GLY A 58 -10.48 -8.80 -14.01
CA GLY A 58 -11.86 -8.94 -13.55
C GLY A 58 -12.30 -7.89 -12.51
N HIS A 59 -11.39 -7.01 -12.10
CA HIS A 59 -11.57 -6.04 -11.03
C HIS A 59 -11.24 -4.60 -11.46
N GLU A 60 -11.06 -4.36 -12.76
CA GLU A 60 -10.60 -3.10 -13.34
C GLU A 60 -11.60 -1.93 -13.20
N HIS A 61 -12.85 -2.25 -12.86
CA HIS A 61 -13.90 -1.26 -12.59
C HIS A 61 -13.70 -0.56 -11.25
N MET A 62 -12.90 -1.14 -10.33
CA MET A 62 -12.66 -0.57 -9.02
C MET A 62 -11.59 0.53 -9.07
N LYS A 63 -11.83 1.57 -8.27
CA LYS A 63 -10.88 2.66 -8.05
C LYS A 63 -10.11 2.41 -6.77
N TRP A 64 -8.84 2.79 -6.81
CA TRP A 64 -8.05 2.95 -5.61
C TRP A 64 -8.29 4.36 -5.07
N GLU A 65 -8.53 4.46 -3.77
CA GLU A 65 -8.51 5.71 -3.03
C GLU A 65 -7.93 5.41 -1.65
N SER A 66 -6.91 6.16 -1.23
CA SER A 66 -6.29 5.97 0.09
C SER A 66 -5.70 7.28 0.58
N VAL A 67 -5.66 7.51 1.88
CA VAL A 67 -4.92 8.64 2.48
C VAL A 67 -3.62 8.13 3.07
N THR A 68 -2.50 8.72 2.69
CA THR A 68 -1.21 8.38 3.31
C THR A 68 -1.11 9.04 4.68
N GLU A 69 -1.10 8.24 5.74
CA GLU A 69 -1.10 8.73 7.12
C GLU A 69 0.31 9.08 7.58
N ARG A 70 1.28 8.18 7.32
CA ARG A 70 2.66 8.33 7.79
C ARG A 70 3.66 7.69 6.83
N MET A 71 4.81 8.33 6.71
CA MET A 71 5.98 7.84 6.00
C MET A 71 7.25 8.15 6.80
N GLU A 72 7.79 7.15 7.48
CA GLU A 72 9.10 7.22 8.14
C GLU A 72 10.07 6.38 7.33
N HIS A 73 11.07 7.05 6.74
CA HIS A 73 11.99 6.46 5.78
C HIS A 73 12.55 5.11 6.26
N GLU A 74 12.35 4.07 5.45
CA GLU A 74 12.83 2.69 5.69
C GLU A 74 12.32 2.02 6.97
N ARG A 75 11.25 2.54 7.59
CA ARG A 75 10.69 2.02 8.85
C ARG A 75 9.19 1.83 8.84
N LEU A 76 8.44 2.83 8.34
CA LEU A 76 6.98 2.82 8.40
C LEU A 76 6.37 3.48 7.16
N PHE A 77 5.51 2.73 6.47
CA PHE A 77 4.57 3.27 5.51
C PHE A 77 3.17 2.86 5.96
N ALA A 78 2.32 3.85 6.25
CA ALA A 78 0.96 3.62 6.72
C ALA A 78 0.00 4.47 5.89
N PHE A 79 -1.07 3.84 5.41
CA PHE A 79 -2.17 4.49 4.73
C PHE A 79 -3.50 3.94 5.24
N SER A 80 -4.54 4.76 5.17
CA SER A 80 -5.92 4.35 5.39
C SER A 80 -6.60 4.14 4.04
N TRP A 81 -7.32 3.03 3.90
CA TRP A 81 -8.22 2.80 2.78
C TRP A 81 -9.64 3.07 3.30
N PRO A 82 -10.41 3.97 2.66
CA PRO A 82 -11.84 4.08 2.93
C PRO A 82 -12.55 2.71 2.88
N PRO A 83 -13.53 2.47 3.76
CA PRO A 83 -14.26 1.21 3.82
C PRO A 83 -15.09 0.92 2.57
#